data_AF-A0A8E2JLK5-F1
#
_entry.id   AF-A0A8E2JLK5-F1
#
_cell.length_a   1.000
_cell.length_b   1.000
_cell.length_c   1.000
_cell.angle_alpha   90.00
_cell.angle_beta   90.00
_cell.angle_gamma   90.00
#
_symmetry.space_group_name_H-M   'P 1'
#
loop_
_entity.id
_entity.type
_entity.pdbx_description
1 polymer ?
#
loop_
_entity_poly.entity_id
_entity_poly.type
_entity_poly.pdbx_seq_one_letter_code
_entity_poly.pdbx_strand_id
1 'polypeptide(L)'
;RGWTFQERLLSERCLFMTTQGVFFKCPSLCHNFGKEMSVGKSVGASPEVSWLLSAGTLKWSDHFMRYATLVKEYSKRSLTYPSDAINAFSGISQLLQHRLGGETACGLPRGAIDAALLWCPAEPLVRNLRFPTWSWA
;
A
#
# COMPACT_ATOMS: atom_id res chain seq x y z
N ARG A 1 0.43 12.06 -5.86
CA ARG A 1 1.82 11.82 -5.36
C ARG A 1 1.92 10.35 -4.97
N GLY A 2 3.00 9.65 -5.34
CA GLY A 2 3.13 8.22 -5.07
C GLY A 2 3.20 7.89 -3.58
N TRP A 3 4.00 8.65 -2.82
CA TRP A 3 4.30 8.40 -1.41
C TRP A 3 3.10 8.44 -0.47
N THR A 4 2.01 9.12 -0.86
CA THR A 4 0.78 9.14 -0.03
C THR A 4 0.12 7.76 0.07
N PHE A 5 0.50 6.79 -0.78
CA PHE A 5 0.06 5.40 -0.66
C PHE A 5 0.62 4.75 0.60
N GLN A 6 1.94 4.78 0.79
CA GLN A 6 2.57 4.20 1.98
C GLN A 6 2.16 4.95 3.24
N GLU A 7 2.01 6.27 3.21
CA GLU A 7 1.56 7.01 4.39
C GLU A 7 0.15 6.62 4.82
N ARG A 8 -0.79 6.54 3.88
CA ARG A 8 -2.15 6.07 4.18
C ARG A 8 -2.14 4.67 4.82
N LEU A 9 -1.19 3.83 4.42
CA LEU A 9 -1.11 2.45 4.87
C LEU A 9 -0.37 2.26 6.19
N LEU A 10 0.69 3.03 6.42
CA LEU A 10 1.63 2.83 7.51
C LEU A 10 1.44 3.83 8.67
N SER A 11 0.78 4.96 8.42
CA SER A 11 0.53 5.96 9.47
C SER A 11 -0.70 5.59 10.30
N GLU A 12 -0.53 5.55 11.62
CA GLU A 12 -1.63 5.29 12.56
C GLU A 12 -2.68 6.41 12.56
N ARG A 13 -2.23 7.65 12.35
CA ARG A 13 -3.08 8.85 12.33
C ARG A 13 -2.95 9.55 10.98
N CYS A 14 -4.06 9.67 10.26
CA CYS A 14 -4.11 10.28 8.93
C CYS A 14 -5.16 11.38 8.89
N LEU A 15 -4.78 12.54 8.33
CA LEU A 15 -5.70 13.62 7.99
C LEU A 15 -5.90 13.64 6.47
N PHE A 16 -7.13 13.47 6.01
CA PHE A 16 -7.49 13.53 4.60
C PHE A 16 -8.20 14.84 4.31
N MET A 17 -7.62 15.65 3.43
CA MET A 17 -8.25 16.87 2.92
C MET A 17 -8.82 16.55 1.55
N THR A 18 -10.13 16.67 1.41
CA THR A 18 -10.86 16.44 0.16
C THR A 18 -11.75 17.63 -0.16
N THR A 19 -12.30 17.67 -1.37
CA THR A 19 -13.32 18.67 -1.74
C THR A 19 -14.60 18.55 -0.91
N GLN A 20 -14.85 17.39 -0.30
CA GLN A 20 -16.03 17.14 0.54
C GLN A 20 -15.79 17.48 2.02
N GLY A 21 -14.57 17.87 2.41
CA GLY A 21 -14.22 18.23 3.78
C GLY A 21 -12.93 17.57 4.28
N VAL A 22 -12.72 17.69 5.60
CA VAL A 22 -11.54 17.20 6.30
C VAL A 22 -11.89 15.99 7.18
N PHE A 23 -11.22 14.87 6.95
CA PHE A 23 -11.47 13.59 7.62
C PHE A 23 -10.24 13.20 8.45
N PHE A 24 -10.44 12.77 9.68
CA PHE A 24 -9.36 12.28 10.55
C PHE A 24 -9.57 10.81 10.90
N LYS A 25 -8.57 9.99 10.56
CA LYS A 25 -8.47 8.57 10.91
C LYS A 25 -7.46 8.40 12.03
N CYS A 26 -7.86 7.72 13.10
CA CYS A 26 -7.02 7.31 14.23
C CYS A 26 -7.43 5.88 14.65
N PRO A 27 -6.56 5.06 15.26
CA PRO A 27 -6.92 3.69 15.64
C PRO A 27 -8.10 3.62 16.63
N SER A 28 -8.32 4.70 17.40
CA SER A 28 -9.33 4.78 18.46
C SER A 28 -10.58 5.60 18.10
N LEU A 29 -10.57 6.35 16.99
CA LEU A 29 -11.68 7.23 16.58
C LEU A 29 -11.56 7.59 15.08
N CYS A 30 -12.62 7.35 14.30
CA CYS A 30 -12.80 8.01 13.01
C CYS A 30 -13.65 9.26 13.24
N HIS A 31 -13.08 10.45 13.06
CA HIS A 31 -13.78 11.73 13.27
C HIS A 31 -13.85 12.52 11.96
N ASN A 32 -15.05 12.95 11.58
CA ASN A 32 -15.26 13.85 10.44
C ASN A 32 -15.42 15.27 10.98
N PHE A 33 -14.50 16.17 10.64
CA PHE A 33 -14.69 17.58 10.96
C PHE A 33 -15.59 18.21 9.88
N GLY A 34 -16.84 18.55 10.25
CA GLY A 34 -17.74 19.33 9.40
C GLY A 34 -19.17 18.80 9.18
N LYS A 35 -19.59 17.70 9.81
CA LYS A 35 -21.00 17.28 9.87
C LYS A 35 -21.42 16.98 11.30
N GLU A 36 -22.62 17.41 11.66
CA GLU A 36 -23.27 17.06 12.93
C GLU A 36 -23.33 15.55 13.12
N MET A 37 -23.26 15.21 14.40
CA MET A 37 -22.98 13.91 14.98
C MET A 37 -24.02 12.84 14.59
N SER A 38 -23.63 11.89 13.73
CA SER A 38 -24.23 10.56 13.75
C SER A 38 -23.28 9.62 14.49
N VAL A 39 -23.60 9.34 15.76
CA VAL A 39 -23.06 8.22 16.52
C VAL A 39 -23.46 6.93 15.79
N GLY A 40 -22.67 6.54 14.81
CA GLY A 40 -22.84 5.31 14.03
C GLY A 40 -21.56 4.52 14.12
N LYS A 41 -21.60 3.47 14.94
CA LYS A 41 -20.64 2.34 15.11
C LYS A 41 -19.18 2.68 14.83
N SER A 42 -18.35 2.56 15.87
CA SER A 42 -16.89 2.45 15.81
C SER A 42 -16.42 1.85 14.49
N VAL A 43 -16.08 2.71 13.54
CA VAL A 43 -15.34 2.32 12.35
C VAL A 43 -13.93 2.13 12.88
N GLY A 44 -13.66 0.92 13.37
CA GLY A 44 -12.32 0.47 13.71
C GLY A 44 -11.37 0.82 12.58
N ALA A 45 -10.08 0.98 12.91
CA ALA A 45 -8.99 1.22 11.98
C ALA A 45 -9.33 0.69 10.57
N SER A 46 -9.30 1.54 9.53
CA SER A 46 -9.77 1.12 8.21
C SER A 46 -9.27 -0.29 7.91
N PRO A 47 -10.16 -1.23 7.53
CA PRO A 47 -9.84 -2.65 7.45
C PRO A 47 -8.69 -2.98 6.50
N GLU A 48 -8.14 -1.99 5.79
CA GLU A 48 -7.00 -2.05 4.88
C GLU A 48 -5.62 -2.08 5.57
N VAL A 49 -5.48 -1.72 6.86
CA VAL A 49 -4.14 -1.62 7.50
C VAL A 49 -4.02 -2.32 8.85
N SER A 50 -5.13 -2.57 9.54
CA SER A 50 -5.14 -3.33 10.81
C SER A 50 -4.46 -4.70 10.64
N TRP A 51 -4.58 -5.31 9.45
CA TRP A 51 -3.93 -6.58 9.12
C TRP A 51 -2.45 -6.50 8.73
N LEU A 52 -1.94 -5.32 8.32
CA LEU A 52 -0.51 -5.12 8.05
C LEU A 52 0.29 -5.22 9.37
N LEU A 53 -0.32 -4.77 10.46
CA LEU A 53 0.23 -4.82 11.82
C LEU A 53 -0.19 -6.08 12.59
N SER A 54 -1.15 -6.87 12.06
CA SER A 54 -1.58 -8.14 12.66
C SER A 54 -0.47 -9.18 12.51
N ALA A 55 0.38 -9.29 13.52
CA ALA A 55 1.49 -10.24 13.61
C ALA A 55 1.07 -11.73 13.76
N GLY A 56 -0.21 -12.05 13.51
CA GLY A 56 -0.73 -13.41 13.56
C GLY A 56 -0.12 -14.33 12.50
N THR A 57 -0.20 -15.63 12.76
CA THR A 57 0.33 -16.83 12.05
C THR A 57 -0.07 -16.99 10.57
N LEU A 58 0.09 -15.94 9.78
CA LEU A 58 -0.22 -15.96 8.35
C LEU A 58 0.79 -16.81 7.60
N LYS A 59 0.31 -17.56 6.61
CA LYS A 59 1.17 -18.36 5.75
C LYS A 59 1.94 -17.43 4.80
N TRP A 60 3.05 -17.91 4.25
CA TRP A 60 3.79 -17.18 3.22
C TRP A 60 2.89 -16.77 2.05
N SER A 61 1.97 -17.65 1.61
CA SER A 61 1.00 -17.37 0.55
C SER A 61 0.13 -16.16 0.83
N ASP A 62 -0.27 -15.97 2.10
CA ASP A 62 -1.13 -14.85 2.50
C ASP A 62 -0.35 -13.54 2.39
N HIS A 63 0.91 -13.54 2.82
CA HIS A 63 1.81 -12.38 2.69
C HIS A 63 2.07 -12.05 1.22
N PHE A 64 2.27 -13.06 0.38
CA PHE A 64 2.49 -12.86 -1.05
C PHE A 64 1.26 -12.27 -1.75
N MET A 65 0.07 -12.82 -1.48
CA MET A 65 -1.20 -12.30 -2.03
C MET A 65 -1.47 -10.85 -1.60
N ARG A 66 -1.10 -10.50 -0.36
CA ARG A 66 -1.17 -9.11 0.12
C ARG A 66 -0.23 -8.20 -0.63
N TYR A 67 1.04 -8.58 -0.78
CA TYR A 67 2.01 -7.85 -1.59
C TYR A 67 1.47 -7.62 -3.02
N ALA A 68 0.98 -8.68 -3.67
CA ALA A 68 0.43 -8.59 -5.02
C ALA A 68 -0.77 -7.64 -5.10
N THR A 69 -1.64 -7.65 -4.09
CA THR A 69 -2.79 -6.73 -3.99
C THR A 69 -2.32 -5.28 -3.83
N LEU A 70 -1.32 -5.03 -2.97
CA LEU A 70 -0.78 -3.69 -2.75
C LEU A 70 -0.10 -3.14 -4.00
N VAL A 71 0.68 -3.96 -4.72
CA VAL A 71 1.26 -3.59 -6.02
C VAL A 71 0.15 -3.27 -7.01
N LYS A 72 -0.86 -4.13 -7.13
CA LYS A 72 -2.00 -3.92 -8.03
C LYS A 72 -2.72 -2.59 -7.79
N GLU A 73 -2.97 -2.24 -6.54
CA GLU A 73 -3.61 -0.97 -6.18
C GLU A 73 -2.67 0.24 -6.36
N TYR A 74 -1.39 0.06 -6.08
CA TYR A 74 -0.40 1.12 -6.30
C TYR A 74 -0.22 1.44 -7.78
N SER A 75 -0.17 0.43 -8.66
CA SER A 75 0.04 0.59 -10.10
C SER A 75 -1.05 1.42 -10.80
N LYS A 76 -2.25 1.54 -10.22
CA LYS A 76 -3.32 2.41 -10.75
C LYS A 76 -3.04 3.91 -10.57
N ARG A 77 -2.05 4.27 -9.76
CA ARG A 77 -1.79 5.67 -9.42
C ARG A 77 -1.06 6.37 -10.55
N SER A 78 -1.56 7.54 -10.92
CA SER A 78 -0.83 8.47 -11.78
C SER A 78 0.27 9.17 -10.96
N LEU A 79 1.53 8.93 -11.34
CA LEU A 79 2.70 9.52 -10.72
C LEU A 79 3.18 10.72 -11.55
N THR A 80 3.33 11.87 -10.89
CA THR A 80 3.99 13.04 -11.49
C THR A 80 5.44 12.73 -11.86
N TYR A 81 6.13 11.93 -11.03
CA TYR A 81 7.50 11.48 -11.25
C TYR A 81 7.55 9.96 -11.20
N PRO A 82 7.57 9.26 -12.35
CA PRO A 82 7.64 7.81 -12.40
C PRO A 82 8.90 7.23 -11.74
N SER A 83 9.98 8.02 -11.63
CA SER A 83 11.21 7.62 -10.91
C SER A 83 10.98 7.28 -9.44
N ASP A 84 9.93 7.83 -8.84
CA ASP A 84 9.69 7.71 -7.40
C ASP A 84 8.88 6.47 -7.06
N ALA A 85 8.46 5.67 -8.04
CA ALA A 85 7.55 4.54 -7.84
C ALA A 85 8.03 3.56 -6.75
N ILE A 86 9.29 3.11 -6.84
CA ILE A 86 9.89 2.21 -5.84
C ILE A 86 10.07 2.90 -4.50
N ASN A 87 10.58 4.14 -4.48
CA ASN A 87 10.81 4.88 -3.24
C ASN A 87 9.51 5.14 -2.49
N ALA A 88 8.43 5.44 -3.21
CA ALA A 88 7.09 5.69 -2.68
C ALA A 88 6.37 4.43 -2.17
N PHE A 89 6.93 3.25 -2.42
CA PHE A 89 6.45 1.96 -1.93
C PHE A 89 7.41 1.32 -0.91
N SER A 90 8.58 1.91 -0.70
CA SER A 90 9.69 1.32 0.06
C SER A 90 9.33 0.94 1.50
N GLY A 91 8.50 1.75 2.18
CA GLY A 91 8.07 1.42 3.56
C GLY A 91 7.25 0.13 3.63
N ILE A 92 6.42 -0.13 2.60
CA ILE A 92 5.64 -1.36 2.49
C ILE A 92 6.57 -2.54 2.17
N SER A 93 7.53 -2.35 1.26
CA SER A 93 8.54 -3.36 0.95
C SER A 93 9.32 -3.79 2.19
N GLN A 94 9.77 -2.83 3.00
CA GLN A 94 10.50 -3.10 4.24
C GLN A 94 9.66 -3.87 5.26
N LEU A 95 8.37 -3.52 5.39
CA LEU A 95 7.46 -4.24 6.28
C LEU A 95 7.27 -5.71 5.88
N LEU A 96 7.27 -5.99 4.57
CA LEU A 96 7.03 -7.33 4.03
C LEU A 96 8.32 -8.14 3.79
N GLN A 97 9.50 -7.53 3.85
CA GLN A 97 10.76 -8.14 3.41
C GLN A 97 11.04 -9.48 4.10
N HIS A 98 10.89 -9.55 5.43
CA HIS A 98 11.17 -10.77 6.20
C HIS A 98 10.10 -11.84 5.97
N ARG A 99 8.89 -11.46 5.56
CA ARG A 99 7.78 -12.37 5.29
C ARG A 99 7.85 -12.97 3.88
N LEU A 100 8.49 -12.27 2.95
CA LEU A 100 8.63 -12.66 1.54
C LEU A 100 10.05 -13.13 1.19
N GLY A 101 10.86 -13.44 2.20
CA GLY A 101 12.17 -14.07 2.02
C GLY A 101 13.27 -13.12 1.56
N GLY A 102 13.19 -11.83 1.90
CA GLY A 102 14.30 -10.89 1.76
C GLY A 102 13.90 -9.52 1.22
N GLU A 103 14.92 -8.71 0.94
CA GLU A 103 14.78 -7.38 0.35
C GLU A 103 14.12 -7.42 -1.03
N THR A 104 13.57 -6.28 -1.45
CA THR A 104 13.05 -6.13 -2.80
C THR A 104 14.15 -5.70 -3.78
N ALA A 105 14.07 -6.19 -5.02
CA ALA A 105 14.85 -5.73 -6.15
C ALA A 105 13.89 -5.09 -7.15
N CYS A 106 14.07 -3.79 -7.45
CA CYS A 106 13.18 -3.01 -8.33
C CYS A 106 11.68 -3.34 -8.15
N GLY A 107 11.24 -3.41 -6.89
CA GLY A 107 9.84 -3.67 -6.53
C GLY A 107 9.50 -5.12 -6.23
N LEU A 108 10.25 -6.11 -6.72
CA LEU A 108 9.95 -7.53 -6.51
C LEU A 108 10.66 -8.10 -5.26
N PRO A 109 9.99 -8.84 -4.37
CA PRO A 109 10.63 -9.55 -3.26
C PRO A 109 11.60 -10.63 -3.75
N ARG A 110 12.88 -10.59 -3.35
CA ARG A 110 13.90 -11.55 -3.82
C ARG A 110 13.58 -13.00 -3.48
N GLY A 111 13.07 -13.26 -2.27
CA GLY A 111 12.72 -14.61 -1.83
C GLY A 111 11.42 -15.17 -2.42
N ALA A 112 10.73 -14.38 -3.24
CA ALA A 112 9.49 -14.76 -3.92
C ALA A 112 9.52 -14.32 -5.39
N ILE A 113 10.72 -14.19 -5.98
CA ILE A 113 10.89 -13.59 -7.30
C ILE A 113 10.24 -14.43 -8.40
N ASP A 114 10.27 -15.75 -8.27
CA ASP A 114 9.62 -16.72 -9.15
C ASP A 114 8.10 -16.47 -9.25
N ALA A 115 7.43 -16.31 -8.11
CA ALA A 115 6.02 -15.97 -8.07
C ALA A 115 5.77 -14.50 -8.46
N ALA A 116 6.63 -13.58 -8.04
CA ALA A 116 6.47 -12.15 -8.26
C ALA A 116 6.68 -11.74 -9.72
N LEU A 117 7.43 -12.50 -10.52
CA LEU A 117 7.56 -12.30 -11.97
C LEU A 117 6.25 -12.56 -12.72
N LEU A 118 5.33 -13.32 -12.14
CA LEU A 118 4.02 -13.61 -12.72
C LEU A 118 2.98 -12.52 -12.44
N TRP A 119 3.38 -11.41 -11.81
CA TRP A 119 2.48 -10.30 -11.53
C TRP A 119 1.88 -9.75 -12.83
N CYS A 120 0.62 -9.30 -12.75
CA CYS A 120 -0.07 -8.64 -13.85
C CYS A 120 -0.78 -7.40 -13.32
N PRO A 121 -0.72 -6.26 -14.03
CA PRO A 121 -1.40 -5.05 -13.60
C PRO A 121 -2.92 -5.19 -13.76
N ALA A 122 -3.68 -4.43 -12.97
CA ALA A 122 -5.14 -4.36 -13.10
C ALA A 122 -5.59 -3.64 -14.38
N GLU A 123 -4.78 -2.71 -14.84
CA GLU A 123 -5.04 -1.80 -15.95
C GLU A 123 -3.78 -1.71 -16.83
N PRO A 124 -3.89 -1.35 -18.12
CA PRO A 124 -2.72 -1.14 -18.97
C PRO A 124 -1.75 -0.12 -18.36
N LEU A 125 -0.47 -0.50 -18.25
CA LEU A 125 0.57 0.38 -17.73
C LEU A 125 1.44 0.94 -18.86
N VAL A 126 1.90 2.18 -18.67
CA VAL A 126 2.93 2.79 -19.50
C VAL A 126 4.30 2.36 -18.98
N ARG A 127 5.16 1.89 -19.87
CA ARG A 127 6.49 1.39 -19.52
C ARG A 127 7.37 2.50 -18.96
N ASN A 128 7.86 2.32 -17.73
CA ASN A 128 8.83 3.22 -17.10
C ASN A 128 10.28 2.80 -17.41
N LEU A 129 10.91 3.47 -18.36
CA LEU A 129 12.26 3.14 -18.84
C LEU A 129 13.37 3.29 -17.78
N ARG A 130 13.07 3.84 -16.60
CA ARG A 130 14.05 3.95 -15.50
C ARG A 130 14.25 2.65 -14.73
N PHE A 131 13.33 1.70 -14.87
CA PHE A 131 13.41 0.39 -14.20
C PHE A 131 13.56 -0.74 -15.23
N PRO A 132 14.07 -1.93 -14.86
CA PRO A 132 14.11 -3.09 -15.74
C PRO A 132 12.72 -3.54 -16.23
N THR A 133 12.67 -4.32 -17.32
CA THR A 133 11.40 -4.77 -17.93
C THR A 133 10.55 -5.67 -17.06
N TRP A 134 11.16 -6.31 -16.07
CA TRP A 134 10.49 -7.17 -15.09
C TRP A 134 9.96 -6.41 -13.86
N SER A 135 10.25 -5.11 -13.74
CA SER A 135 9.73 -4.24 -12.68
C SER A 135 8.27 -3.89 -12.92
N TRP A 136 7.49 -3.80 -11.83
CA TRP A 136 6.12 -3.26 -11.88
C TRP A 136 6.02 -1.74 -11.80
N ALA A 137 7.14 -1.08 -11.47
CA ALA A 137 7.27 0.37 -11.40
C ALA A 137 7.60 1.03 -12.74
#